data_AF-A0A1N6N5T0-F1
#
_entry.id   AF-A0A1N6N5T0-F1
#
_cell.length_a   1.000
_cell.length_b   1.000
_cell.length_c   1.000
_cell.angle_alpha   90.00
_cell.angle_beta   90.00
_cell.angle_gamma   90.00
#
_symmetry.space_group_name_H-M   'P 1'
#
loop_
_entity.id
_entity.type
_entity.pdbx_description
1 polymer ?
#
loop_
_entity_poly.entity_id
_entity_poly.type
_entity_poly.pdbx_seq_one_letter_code
_entity_poly.pdbx_strand_id
1 'polypeptide(L)'
;MIKEELLHKAIKIADKAHKGQTDKYHAPYIAHVMRVMEYGKTIDEKIVGVLHDVVEDHPQEFSLDYLRSEGFPEYIIFAISCLTKFDPDENYDDFVKRTERSPLAVAVKLNDLRDNMDLRRVNRELTPKDIKRFNKYLKAYHYLIDK
;
A
#
# COMPACT_ATOMS: atom_id res chain seq x y z
N MET A 1 -13.96 16.19 -9.82
CA MET A 1 -13.84 16.08 -8.35
C MET A 1 -12.58 16.81 -7.94
N ILE A 2 -12.62 17.56 -6.84
CA ILE A 2 -11.40 18.12 -6.23
C ILE A 2 -10.67 17.04 -5.43
N LYS A 3 -9.39 17.23 -5.12
CA LYS A 3 -8.54 16.17 -4.54
C LYS A 3 -9.05 15.68 -3.18
N GLU A 4 -9.62 16.56 -2.39
CA GLU A 4 -10.22 16.26 -1.08
C GLU A 4 -11.43 15.31 -1.21
N GLU A 5 -12.26 15.50 -2.25
CA GLU A 5 -13.37 14.59 -2.54
C GLU A 5 -12.88 13.20 -2.95
N LEU A 6 -11.79 13.14 -3.73
CA LEU A 6 -11.15 11.88 -4.11
C LEU A 6 -10.56 11.17 -2.89
N LEU A 7 -9.93 11.90 -1.96
CA LEU A 7 -9.42 11.33 -0.72
C LEU A 7 -10.55 10.76 0.16
N HIS A 8 -11.63 11.50 0.36
CA HIS A 8 -12.80 10.99 1.09
C HIS A 8 -13.39 9.73 0.43
N LYS A 9 -13.45 9.70 -0.90
CA LYS A 9 -13.88 8.53 -1.65
C LYS A 9 -12.93 7.35 -1.45
N ALA A 10 -11.62 7.58 -1.55
CA ALA A 10 -10.58 6.57 -1.35
C ALA A 10 -10.67 5.91 0.03
N ILE A 11 -10.85 6.72 1.09
CA ILE A 11 -11.04 6.23 2.46
C ILE A 11 -12.27 5.32 2.56
N LYS A 12 -13.40 5.70 1.96
CA LYS A 12 -14.63 4.87 1.97
C LYS A 12 -14.43 3.54 1.25
N ILE A 13 -13.70 3.55 0.13
CA ILE A 13 -13.38 2.33 -0.63
C ILE A 13 -12.50 1.41 0.23
N ALA A 14 -11.44 1.93 0.84
CA ALA A 14 -10.55 1.17 1.70
C ALA A 14 -11.26 0.59 2.94
N ASP A 15 -12.13 1.37 3.60
CA ASP A 15 -12.93 0.90 4.73
C ASP A 15 -13.85 -0.27 4.33
N LYS A 16 -14.48 -0.17 3.15
CA LYS A 16 -15.31 -1.25 2.61
C LYS A 16 -14.47 -2.49 2.28
N ALA A 17 -13.36 -2.32 1.57
CA ALA A 17 -12.52 -3.42 1.10
C ALA A 17 -11.93 -4.22 2.26
N HIS A 18 -11.33 -3.52 3.25
CA HIS A 18 -10.65 -4.17 4.36
C HIS A 18 -11.56 -4.48 5.57
N LYS A 19 -12.89 -4.47 5.37
CA LYS A 19 -13.86 -4.72 6.44
C LYS A 19 -13.69 -6.13 7.00
N GLY A 20 -13.37 -6.21 8.29
CA GLY A 20 -13.17 -7.48 8.99
C GLY A 20 -11.81 -8.15 8.71
N GLN A 21 -10.98 -7.59 7.83
CA GLN A 21 -9.62 -8.05 7.60
C GLN A 21 -8.74 -7.72 8.81
N THR A 22 -7.87 -8.65 9.18
CA THR A 22 -6.86 -8.46 10.23
C THR A 22 -5.46 -8.57 9.64
N ASP A 23 -4.52 -7.87 10.25
CA ASP A 23 -3.12 -7.97 9.91
C ASP A 23 -2.45 -9.20 10.56
N LYS A 24 -1.17 -9.39 10.24
CA LYS A 24 -0.34 -10.49 10.76
C LYS A 24 -0.15 -10.50 12.29
N TYR A 25 -0.56 -9.43 12.98
CA TYR A 25 -0.53 -9.28 14.43
C TYR A 25 -1.95 -9.23 15.03
N HIS A 26 -2.98 -9.59 14.25
CA HIS A 26 -4.40 -9.60 14.62
C HIS A 26 -5.01 -8.21 14.88
N ALA A 27 -4.35 -7.13 14.46
CA ALA A 27 -4.94 -5.80 14.49
C ALA A 27 -5.84 -5.57 13.25
N PRO A 28 -6.85 -4.69 13.29
CA PRO A 28 -7.66 -4.37 12.12
C PRO A 28 -6.82 -3.84 10.96
N TYR A 29 -6.96 -4.42 9.77
CA TYR A 29 -6.12 -4.09 8.62
C TYR A 29 -6.33 -2.65 8.13
N ILE A 30 -7.54 -2.12 8.27
CA ILE A 30 -7.85 -0.70 7.96
C ILE A 30 -6.89 0.27 8.68
N ALA A 31 -6.42 -0.07 9.89
CA ALA A 31 -5.48 0.77 10.61
C ALA A 31 -4.11 0.86 9.90
N HIS A 32 -3.70 -0.16 9.16
CA HIS A 32 -2.48 -0.14 8.34
C HIS A 32 -2.58 0.88 7.22
N VAL A 33 -3.56 0.74 6.33
CA VAL A 33 -3.70 1.65 5.17
C VAL A 33 -3.95 3.10 5.61
N MET A 34 -4.61 3.33 6.74
CA MET A 34 -4.78 4.66 7.33
C MET A 34 -3.45 5.25 7.84
N ARG A 35 -2.56 4.46 8.42
CA ARG A 35 -1.22 4.95 8.80
C ARG A 35 -0.34 5.25 7.58
N VAL A 36 -0.39 4.39 6.56
CA VAL A 36 0.31 4.63 5.28
C VAL A 36 -0.17 5.92 4.62
N MET A 37 -1.50 6.14 4.61
CA MET A 37 -2.10 7.41 4.21
C MET A 37 -1.55 8.58 5.03
N GLU A 38 -1.58 8.51 6.36
CA GLU A 38 -1.14 9.62 7.21
C GLU A 38 0.35 9.94 7.12
N TYR A 39 1.19 8.99 6.70
CA TYR A 39 2.59 9.27 6.38
C TYR A 39 2.78 10.05 5.05
N GLY A 40 1.76 10.10 4.19
CA GLY A 40 1.77 10.83 2.92
C GLY A 40 1.83 12.35 3.10
N LYS A 41 2.70 13.01 2.33
CA LYS A 41 2.95 14.46 2.39
C LYS A 41 2.00 15.26 1.50
N THR A 42 1.53 14.65 0.42
CA THR A 42 0.61 15.24 -0.55
C THR A 42 -0.74 14.52 -0.54
N ILE A 43 -1.81 15.17 -1.02
CA ILE A 43 -3.12 14.50 -1.12
C ILE A 43 -3.05 13.29 -2.05
N ASP A 44 -2.22 13.32 -3.09
CA ASP A 44 -2.05 12.21 -4.01
C ASP A 44 -1.38 11.01 -3.29
N GLU A 45 -0.36 11.26 -2.46
CA GLU A 45 0.24 10.23 -1.60
C GLU A 45 -0.77 9.67 -0.60
N LYS A 46 -1.65 10.51 -0.05
CA LYS A 46 -2.72 10.06 0.86
C LYS A 46 -3.72 9.16 0.13
N ILE A 47 -4.18 9.56 -1.06
CA ILE A 47 -5.11 8.78 -1.89
C ILE A 47 -4.50 7.41 -2.25
N VAL A 48 -3.28 7.40 -2.78
CA VAL A 48 -2.61 6.15 -3.16
C VAL A 48 -2.29 5.32 -1.92
N GLY A 49 -1.84 5.96 -0.83
CA GLY A 49 -1.53 5.29 0.43
C GLY A 49 -2.72 4.57 1.06
N VAL A 50 -3.91 5.16 1.06
CA VAL A 50 -5.09 4.48 1.60
C VAL A 50 -5.62 3.37 0.67
N LEU A 51 -5.31 3.43 -0.62
CA LEU A 51 -5.76 2.44 -1.63
C LEU A 51 -4.74 1.36 -1.99
N HIS A 52 -3.50 1.45 -1.51
CA HIS A 52 -2.37 0.71 -2.09
C HIS A 52 -2.56 -0.82 -2.11
N ASP A 53 -3.24 -1.37 -1.10
CA ASP A 53 -3.50 -2.82 -0.99
C ASP A 53 -4.91 -3.23 -1.46
N VAL A 54 -5.79 -2.28 -1.77
CA VAL A 54 -7.21 -2.58 -2.08
C VAL A 54 -7.35 -3.51 -3.28
N VAL A 55 -6.61 -3.23 -4.35
CA VAL A 55 -6.66 -4.04 -5.59
C VAL A 55 -5.93 -5.37 -5.43
N GLU A 56 -4.87 -5.42 -4.61
CA GLU A 56 -4.09 -6.64 -4.36
C GLU A 56 -4.88 -7.63 -3.50
N ASP A 57 -5.48 -7.15 -2.41
CA ASP A 57 -6.16 -8.01 -1.43
C ASP A 57 -7.57 -8.39 -1.87
N HIS A 58 -8.24 -7.54 -2.65
CA HIS A 58 -9.65 -7.71 -3.02
C HIS A 58 -9.92 -7.56 -4.53
N PRO A 59 -9.16 -8.26 -5.41
CA PRO A 59 -9.17 -8.03 -6.86
C PRO A 59 -10.51 -8.35 -7.55
N GLN A 60 -11.36 -9.17 -6.92
CA GLN A 60 -12.67 -9.53 -7.46
C GLN A 60 -13.70 -8.40 -7.35
N GLU A 61 -13.63 -7.61 -6.28
CA GLU A 61 -14.56 -6.51 -6.02
C GLU A 61 -13.97 -5.15 -6.41
N PHE A 62 -12.65 -5.01 -6.32
CA PHE A 62 -11.95 -3.75 -6.53
C PHE A 62 -10.82 -3.92 -7.55
N SER A 63 -11.10 -3.57 -8.80
CA SER A 63 -10.12 -3.57 -9.89
C SER A 63 -9.60 -2.16 -10.21
N LEU A 64 -8.55 -2.06 -11.03
CA LEU A 64 -8.12 -0.75 -11.56
C LEU A 64 -9.21 -0.08 -12.39
N ASP A 65 -10.03 -0.85 -13.12
CA ASP A 65 -11.18 -0.34 -13.87
C ASP A 65 -12.31 0.16 -12.95
N TYR A 66 -12.51 -0.51 -11.81
CA TYR A 66 -13.42 0.00 -10.78
C TYR A 66 -12.96 1.38 -10.29
N LEU A 67 -11.68 1.54 -9.93
CA LEU A 67 -11.14 2.85 -9.51
C LEU A 67 -11.25 3.90 -10.64
N ARG A 68 -11.04 3.50 -11.90
CA ARG A 68 -11.27 4.38 -13.05
C ARG A 68 -12.72 4.85 -13.13
N SER A 69 -13.68 3.94 -12.98
CA SER A 69 -15.11 4.24 -12.99
C SER A 69 -15.54 5.15 -11.82
N GLU A 70 -14.81 5.08 -10.71
CA GLU A 70 -14.99 5.94 -9.54
C GLU A 70 -14.41 7.36 -9.73
N GLY A 71 -13.73 7.62 -10.85
CA GLY A 71 -13.23 8.95 -11.23
C GLY A 71 -11.83 9.28 -10.73
N PHE A 72 -11.05 8.27 -10.28
CA PHE A 72 -9.63 8.49 -9.98
C PHE A 72 -8.85 8.78 -11.26
N PRO A 73 -7.95 9.78 -11.26
CA PRO A 73 -7.19 10.12 -12.45
C PRO A 73 -6.13 9.05 -12.76
N GLU A 74 -5.78 8.89 -14.04
CA GLU A 74 -4.89 7.81 -14.50
C GLU A 74 -3.53 7.77 -13.79
N TYR A 75 -2.96 8.91 -13.38
CA TYR A 75 -1.68 8.91 -12.67
C TYR A 75 -1.77 8.30 -11.26
N ILE A 76 -2.93 8.39 -10.59
CA ILE A 76 -3.21 7.72 -9.31
C ILE A 76 -3.37 6.22 -9.56
N ILE A 77 -4.14 5.84 -10.57
CA ILE A 77 -4.38 4.44 -10.94
C ILE A 77 -3.06 3.77 -11.34
N PHE A 78 -2.21 4.46 -12.08
CA PHE A 78 -0.88 3.99 -12.46
C PHE A 78 0.05 3.82 -11.25
N ALA A 79 0.01 4.73 -10.27
CA ALA A 79 0.76 4.55 -9.03
C ALA A 79 0.28 3.33 -8.23
N ILE A 80 -1.04 3.13 -8.13
CA ILE A 80 -1.62 1.94 -7.48
C ILE A 80 -1.22 0.67 -8.23
N SER A 81 -1.30 0.65 -9.57
CA SER A 81 -0.90 -0.51 -10.36
C SER A 81 0.58 -0.85 -10.21
N CYS A 82 1.45 0.14 -9.95
CA CYS A 82 2.86 -0.09 -9.61
C CYS A 82 3.06 -0.71 -8.22
N LEU A 83 2.09 -0.57 -7.32
CA LEU A 83 2.09 -1.08 -5.95
C LEU A 83 1.34 -2.41 -5.78
N THR A 84 0.51 -2.79 -6.75
CA THR A 84 -0.25 -4.03 -6.74
C THR A 84 0.54 -5.19 -7.34
N LYS A 85 0.64 -6.31 -6.63
CA LYS A 85 1.14 -7.59 -7.13
C LYS A 85 0.00 -8.42 -7.71
N PHE A 86 -0.09 -8.47 -9.04
CA PHE A 86 -1.16 -9.20 -9.75
C PHE A 86 -0.91 -10.72 -9.84
N ASP A 87 0.36 -11.11 -9.95
CA ASP A 87 0.77 -12.51 -9.96
C ASP A 87 1.32 -12.86 -8.57
N PRO A 88 0.69 -13.78 -7.81
CA PRO A 88 1.19 -14.23 -6.52
C PRO A 88 2.63 -14.76 -6.55
N ASP A 89 3.10 -15.23 -7.70
CA ASP A 89 4.44 -15.77 -7.91
C ASP A 89 5.46 -14.73 -8.38
N GLU A 90 5.06 -13.45 -8.59
CA GLU A 90 5.98 -12.38 -8.98
C GLU A 90 7.16 -12.29 -7.99
N ASN A 91 8.38 -12.27 -8.54
CA ASN A 91 9.57 -12.09 -7.74
C ASN A 91 9.50 -10.74 -7.00
N TYR A 92 9.80 -10.75 -5.70
CA TYR A 92 9.67 -9.55 -4.89
C TYR A 92 10.61 -8.41 -5.31
N ASP A 93 11.80 -8.72 -5.82
CA ASP A 93 12.73 -7.69 -6.31
C ASP A 93 12.21 -7.05 -7.61
N ASP A 94 11.56 -7.83 -8.50
CA ASP A 94 10.93 -7.32 -9.71
C ASP A 94 9.72 -6.43 -9.37
N PHE A 95 8.92 -6.84 -8.39
CA PHE A 95 7.84 -6.02 -7.82
C PHE A 95 8.38 -4.69 -7.30
N VAL A 96 9.43 -4.72 -6.47
CA VAL A 96 10.05 -3.49 -5.92
C VAL A 96 10.59 -2.62 -7.05
N LYS A 97 11.24 -3.19 -8.06
CA LYS A 97 11.72 -2.44 -9.23
C LYS A 97 10.59 -1.81 -10.04
N ARG A 98 9.44 -2.47 -10.16
CA ARG A 98 8.25 -1.92 -10.83
C ARG A 98 7.72 -0.66 -10.15
N THR A 99 7.88 -0.52 -8.83
CA THR A 99 7.47 0.69 -8.10
C THR A 99 8.19 1.95 -8.58
N GLU A 100 9.42 1.84 -9.10
CA GLU A 100 10.22 2.97 -9.61
C GLU A 100 9.60 3.68 -10.81
N ARG A 101 8.63 3.04 -11.49
CA ARG A 101 7.97 3.62 -12.66
C ARG A 101 7.12 4.85 -12.31
N SER A 102 6.84 5.07 -11.02
CA SER A 102 6.07 6.22 -10.53
C SER A 102 6.69 6.77 -9.25
N PRO A 103 7.17 8.03 -9.22
CA PRO A 103 7.66 8.66 -7.99
C PRO A 103 6.63 8.66 -6.85
N LEU A 104 5.34 8.73 -7.22
CA LEU A 104 4.24 8.61 -6.27
C LEU A 104 4.14 7.21 -5.66
N ALA A 105 4.33 6.16 -6.47
CA ALA A 105 4.38 4.79 -5.98
C ALA A 105 5.60 4.57 -5.07
N VAL A 106 6.77 5.11 -5.42
CA VAL A 106 7.97 5.06 -4.55
C VAL A 106 7.68 5.69 -3.19
N ALA A 107 7.14 6.91 -3.16
CA ALA A 107 6.82 7.61 -1.91
C ALA A 107 5.86 6.79 -1.02
N VAL A 108 4.81 6.22 -1.62
CA VAL A 108 3.85 5.38 -0.88
C VAL A 108 4.47 4.05 -0.46
N LYS A 109 5.33 3.43 -1.29
CA LYS A 109 6.00 2.19 -0.90
C LYS A 109 6.93 2.40 0.29
N LEU A 110 7.60 3.54 0.36
CA LEU A 110 8.42 3.90 1.52
C LEU A 110 7.56 4.08 2.79
N ASN A 111 6.36 4.65 2.66
CA ASN A 111 5.40 4.77 3.77
C ASN A 111 4.86 3.41 4.23
N ASP A 112 4.53 2.52 3.29
CA ASP A 112 4.15 1.13 3.57
C ASP A 112 5.29 0.40 4.31
N LEU A 113 6.50 0.44 3.76
CA LEU A 113 7.68 -0.17 4.37
C LEU A 113 7.95 0.39 5.79
N ARG A 114 7.79 1.70 5.99
CA ARG A 114 7.89 2.33 7.32
C ARG A 114 6.90 1.72 8.31
N ASP A 115 5.64 1.52 7.91
CA ASP A 115 4.62 0.92 8.78
C ASP A 115 4.89 -0.57 9.02
N ASN A 116 5.29 -1.30 7.98
CA ASN A 116 5.57 -2.72 8.01
C ASN A 116 6.84 -3.06 8.84
N MET A 117 7.78 -2.13 8.94
CA MET A 117 9.00 -2.27 9.72
C MET A 117 8.90 -1.73 11.15
N ASP A 118 7.75 -1.22 11.59
CA ASP A 118 7.58 -0.71 12.95
C ASP A 118 7.50 -1.85 13.98
N LEU A 119 8.60 -2.07 14.71
CA LEU A 119 8.68 -3.09 15.77
C LEU A 119 7.68 -2.86 16.91
N ARG A 120 7.20 -1.63 17.12
CA ARG A 120 6.21 -1.30 18.17
C ARG A 120 4.84 -1.95 17.90
N ARG A 121 4.60 -2.42 16.68
CA ARG A 121 3.38 -3.15 16.29
C ARG A 121 3.44 -4.63 16.64
N VAL A 122 4.62 -5.17 16.93
CA VAL A 122 4.78 -6.59 17.22
C VAL A 122 4.31 -6.84 18.65
N ASN A 123 3.24 -7.63 18.82
CA ASN A 123 2.62 -7.94 20.11
C ASN A 123 3.07 -9.28 20.71
N ARG A 124 4.14 -9.87 20.17
CA ARG A 124 4.74 -11.13 20.59
C ARG A 124 6.24 -11.13 20.26
N GLU A 125 6.96 -12.13 20.73
CA GLU A 125 8.36 -12.30 20.33
C GLU A 125 8.50 -12.52 18.81
N LEU A 126 9.62 -12.06 18.25
CA LEU A 126 9.93 -12.22 16.84
C LEU A 126 10.25 -13.68 16.51
N THR A 127 9.63 -14.19 15.45
CA THR A 127 9.97 -15.51 14.90
C THR A 127 11.03 -15.38 13.80
N PRO A 128 11.70 -16.49 13.42
CA PRO A 128 12.58 -16.50 12.25
C PRO A 128 11.89 -16.03 10.95
N LYS A 129 10.58 -16.28 10.81
CA LYS A 129 9.78 -15.81 9.66
C LYS A 129 9.62 -14.29 9.66
N ASP A 130 9.48 -13.68 10.82
CA ASP A 130 9.40 -12.22 10.94
C ASP A 130 10.74 -11.59 10.62
N ILE A 131 11.84 -12.10 11.20
CA ILE A 131 13.20 -11.60 10.91
C ILE A 131 13.51 -11.66 9.40
N LYS A 132 13.19 -12.79 8.75
CA LYS A 132 13.31 -12.92 7.28
C LYS A 132 12.49 -11.87 6.53
N ARG A 133 11.28 -11.57 6.99
CA ARG A 133 10.40 -10.54 6.41
C ARG A 133 10.95 -9.14 6.62
N PHE A 134 11.44 -8.80 7.81
CA PHE A 134 12.07 -7.50 8.10
C PHE A 134 13.29 -7.28 7.20
N ASN A 135 14.19 -8.27 7.07
CA ASN A 135 15.34 -8.16 6.17
C ASN A 135 14.92 -7.97 4.71
N LYS A 136 13.84 -8.63 4.27
CA LYS A 136 13.26 -8.43 2.93
C LYS A 136 12.79 -6.98 2.74
N TYR A 137 12.07 -6.42 3.72
CA TYR A 137 11.59 -5.04 3.67
C TYR A 137 12.72 -4.01 3.76
N LEU A 138 13.72 -4.26 4.59
CA LEU A 138 14.90 -3.39 4.72
C LEU A 138 15.69 -3.32 3.42
N LYS A 139 15.86 -4.45 2.71
CA LYS A 139 16.46 -4.47 1.37
C LYS A 139 15.69 -3.59 0.38
N ALA A 140 14.36 -3.71 0.35
CA ALA A 140 13.51 -2.87 -0.51
C ALA A 140 13.60 -1.39 -0.14
N TYR A 141 13.62 -1.07 1.15
CA TYR A 141 13.77 0.30 1.63
C TYR A 141 15.07 0.92 1.13
N HIS A 142 16.21 0.26 1.36
CA HIS A 142 17.51 0.74 0.88
C HIS A 142 17.59 0.88 -0.64
N TYR A 143 16.88 0.05 -1.38
CA TYR A 143 16.81 0.17 -2.84
C TYR A 143 16.02 1.42 -3.29
N LEU A 144 14.95 1.77 -2.57
CA LEU A 144 14.00 2.81 -2.98
C LEU A 144 14.31 4.21 -2.46
N ILE A 145 15.09 4.37 -1.38
CA ILE A 145 15.40 5.70 -0.81
C ILE A 145 16.18 6.61 -1.78
N ASP A 146 16.85 6.04 -2.78
CA ASP A 146 17.67 6.76 -3.76
C ASP A 146 16.95 6.98 -5.10
N LYS A 147 15.62 6.74 -5.16
CA LYS A 147 14.82 6.74 -6.40
C LYS A 147 13.89 7.93 -6.52
#